data_AF-A0A562K4S8-F1
#
_entry.id   AF-A0A562K4S8-F1
#
_cell.length_a   1.000
_cell.length_b   1.000
_cell.length_c   1.000
_cell.angle_alpha   90.00
_cell.angle_beta   90.00
_cell.angle_gamma   90.00
#
_symmetry.space_group_name_H-M   'P 1'
#
loop_
_entity.id
_entity.type
_entity.pdbx_description
1 polymer ?
#
loop_
_entity_poly.entity_id
_entity_poly.type
_entity_poly.pdbx_seq_one_letter_code
_entity_poly.pdbx_strand_id
1 'polypeptide(L)'
;MTTIAPSPDCQETTRTAEVARLNDAARSGALANSRTVLTRALADLLAGGSDDPAIRQVRLFQGQCAMRRLINETPIDPGNDPHGERDFGVVTYLDRKIFWKVDVYENDGTYSWGSETPWDAKTSFRVVTIMLATDY
;
A
#
# COMPACT_ATOMS: atom_id res chain seq x y z
N MET A 1 -40.17 14.60 -3.92
CA MET A 1 -38.95 14.41 -4.72
C MET A 1 -38.43 13.02 -4.44
N THR A 2 -38.60 12.08 -5.36
CA THR A 2 -38.20 10.68 -5.18
C THR A 2 -36.73 10.56 -5.53
N THR A 3 -35.87 10.40 -4.53
CA THR A 3 -34.45 10.12 -4.73
C THR A 3 -34.32 8.75 -5.39
N ILE A 4 -33.94 8.72 -6.67
CA ILE A 4 -33.64 7.48 -7.38
C ILE A 4 -32.30 6.97 -6.81
N ALA A 5 -32.32 5.79 -6.19
CA ALA A 5 -31.10 5.14 -5.73
C ALA A 5 -30.22 4.76 -6.94
N PRO A 6 -28.89 4.93 -6.86
CA PRO A 6 -27.98 4.60 -7.96
C PRO A 6 -28.03 3.10 -8.29
N SER A 7 -27.88 2.76 -9.57
CA SER A 7 -27.84 1.38 -10.08
C SER A 7 -26.62 0.60 -9.52
N PRO A 8 -26.69 -0.75 -9.46
CA PRO A 8 -25.60 -1.58 -8.95
C PRO A 8 -24.24 -1.31 -9.59
N ASP A 9 -24.16 -1.23 -10.92
CA ASP A 9 -22.90 -0.94 -11.65
C ASP A 9 -22.30 0.43 -11.29
N CYS A 10 -23.15 1.44 -11.07
CA CYS A 10 -22.72 2.75 -10.60
C CYS A 10 -22.19 2.69 -9.16
N GLN A 11 -22.78 1.84 -8.32
CA GLN A 11 -22.31 1.64 -6.94
C GLN A 11 -20.97 0.89 -6.92
N GLU A 12 -20.78 -0.14 -7.74
CA GLU A 12 -19.50 -0.86 -7.84
C GLU A 12 -18.38 0.04 -8.35
N THR A 13 -18.62 0.80 -9.42
CA THR A 13 -17.64 1.78 -9.93
C THR A 13 -17.27 2.81 -8.86
N THR A 14 -18.25 3.27 -8.07
CA THR A 14 -18.03 4.21 -6.96
C THR A 14 -17.22 3.57 -5.83
N ARG A 15 -17.49 2.30 -5.51
CA ARG A 15 -16.76 1.55 -4.47
C ARG A 15 -15.31 1.30 -4.89
N THR A 16 -15.05 0.87 -6.12
CA THR A 16 -13.70 0.69 -6.65
C THR A 16 -12.91 1.99 -6.57
N ALA A 17 -13.49 3.11 -7.00
CA ALA A 17 -12.84 4.41 -6.90
C ALA A 17 -12.52 4.82 -5.44
N GLU A 18 -13.40 4.49 -4.50
CA GLU A 18 -13.17 4.75 -3.08
C GLU A 18 -12.09 3.83 -2.48
N VAL A 19 -12.07 2.55 -2.84
CA VAL A 19 -10.99 1.62 -2.48
C VAL A 19 -9.65 2.16 -2.98
N ALA A 20 -9.60 2.60 -4.24
CA ALA A 20 -8.43 3.20 -4.87
C ALA A 20 -7.94 4.45 -4.13
N ARG A 21 -8.87 5.34 -3.76
CA ARG A 21 -8.57 6.54 -2.97
C ARG A 21 -7.99 6.20 -1.59
N LEU A 22 -8.56 5.21 -0.92
CA LEU A 22 -8.08 4.77 0.40
C LEU A 22 -6.74 4.03 0.33
N ASN A 23 -6.49 3.26 -0.74
CA ASN A 23 -5.21 2.61 -1.01
C ASN A 23 -4.10 3.64 -1.25
N ASP A 24 -4.38 4.69 -2.03
CA ASP A 24 -3.47 5.84 -2.19
C ASP A 24 -3.20 6.56 -0.85
N ALA A 25 -4.23 6.76 -0.02
CA ALA A 25 -4.08 7.36 1.31
C ALA A 25 -3.24 6.50 2.25
N ALA A 26 -3.39 5.17 2.22
CA ALA A 26 -2.56 4.25 2.99
C ALA A 26 -1.10 4.25 2.48
N ARG A 27 -0.89 4.21 1.16
CA ARG A 27 0.44 4.19 0.53
C ARG A 27 1.23 5.47 0.77
N SER A 28 0.55 6.61 0.89
CA SER A 28 1.17 7.90 1.27
C SER A 28 1.40 8.04 2.78
N GLY A 29 0.79 7.18 3.59
CA GLY A 29 0.84 7.24 5.06
C GLY A 29 -0.11 8.27 5.67
N ALA A 30 -1.13 8.71 4.93
CA ALA A 30 -2.14 9.67 5.40
C ALA A 30 -3.35 8.99 6.07
N LEU A 31 -3.52 7.68 5.90
CA LEU A 31 -4.65 6.93 6.47
C LEU A 31 -4.30 6.40 7.87
N ALA A 32 -5.08 6.80 8.88
CA ALA A 32 -4.86 6.39 10.27
C ALA A 32 -4.97 4.86 10.47
N ASN A 33 -5.95 4.23 9.83
CA ASN A 33 -6.16 2.77 9.85
C ASN A 33 -5.31 2.07 8.80
N SER A 34 -4.01 2.36 8.82
CA SER A 34 -3.05 1.69 7.95
C SER A 34 -1.69 1.50 8.60
N ARG A 35 -0.94 0.54 8.09
CA ARG A 35 0.45 0.30 8.48
C ARG A 35 1.28 -0.07 7.25
N THR A 36 2.46 0.52 7.14
CA THR A 36 3.47 0.08 6.19
C THR A 36 4.39 -0.94 6.84
N VAL A 37 4.66 -2.04 6.15
CA VAL A 37 5.61 -3.08 6.53
C VAL A 37 6.61 -3.30 5.40
N LEU A 38 7.84 -3.66 5.76
CA LEU A 38 8.89 -3.99 4.80
C LEU A 38 9.31 -5.43 5.03
N THR A 39 9.59 -6.17 3.96
CA THR A 39 10.29 -7.45 4.11
C THR A 39 11.69 -7.22 4.66
N ARG A 40 12.21 -8.23 5.38
CA ARG A 40 13.55 -8.15 5.98
C ARG A 40 14.63 -7.83 4.93
N ALA A 41 14.57 -8.49 3.77
CA ALA A 41 15.55 -8.28 2.71
C ALA A 41 15.56 -6.83 2.19
N LEU A 42 14.39 -6.22 2.03
CA LEU A 42 14.30 -4.80 1.68
C LEU A 42 14.79 -3.90 2.81
N ALA A 43 14.42 -4.17 4.07
CA ALA A 43 14.88 -3.38 5.21
C ALA A 43 16.41 -3.42 5.34
N ASP A 44 17.04 -4.58 5.13
CA ASP A 44 18.49 -4.74 5.14
C ASP A 44 19.15 -4.02 3.96
N LEU A 45 18.55 -4.04 2.76
CA LEU A 45 19.00 -3.26 1.61
C LEU A 45 19.02 -1.75 1.92
N LEU A 46 17.95 -1.24 2.54
CA LEU A 46 17.82 0.19 2.88
C LEU A 46 18.77 0.61 4.01
N ALA A 47 19.00 -0.25 5.01
CA ALA A 47 19.93 0.02 6.10
C ALA A 47 21.40 0.01 5.65
N GLY A 48 21.72 -0.80 4.63
CA GLY A 48 23.08 -0.99 4.11
C GLY A 48 24.00 -1.74 5.07
N GLY A 49 25.27 -1.91 4.67
CA GLY A 49 26.26 -2.76 5.35
C GLY A 49 27.14 -2.05 6.40
N SER A 50 26.59 -1.11 7.18
CA SER A 50 27.34 -0.48 8.29
C SER A 50 27.26 -1.35 9.55
N ASP A 51 28.37 -1.53 10.28
CA ASP A 51 28.34 -2.23 11.57
C ASP A 51 27.78 -1.37 12.72
N ASP A 52 27.75 -0.05 12.57
CA ASP A 52 27.17 0.88 13.54
C ASP A 52 25.63 0.86 13.49
N PRO A 53 24.93 0.45 14.58
CA PRO A 53 23.47 0.43 14.63
C PRO A 53 22.80 1.78 14.43
N ALA A 54 23.42 2.88 14.89
CA ALA A 54 22.86 4.22 14.74
C ALA A 54 22.88 4.65 13.27
N ILE A 55 23.97 4.38 12.56
CA ILE A 55 24.07 4.65 11.10
C ILE A 55 23.03 3.82 10.34
N ARG A 56 22.90 2.52 10.66
CA ARG A 56 21.89 1.65 10.03
C ARG A 56 20.47 2.19 10.25
N GLN A 57 20.15 2.63 11.47
CA GLN A 57 18.83 3.16 11.80
C GLN A 57 18.50 4.43 11.00
N VAL A 58 19.46 5.37 10.90
CA VAL A 58 19.29 6.61 10.13
C VAL A 58 19.10 6.30 8.64
N ARG A 59 19.92 5.39 8.08
CA ARG A 59 19.80 4.96 6.68
C ARG A 59 18.48 4.27 6.39
N LEU A 60 18.03 3.38 7.27
CA LEU A 60 16.73 2.73 7.14
C LEU A 60 15.60 3.76 7.12
N PHE A 61 15.62 4.74 8.03
CA PHE A 61 14.62 5.81 8.05
C PHE A 61 14.63 6.64 6.76
N GLN A 62 15.80 7.07 6.30
CA GLN A 62 15.95 7.80 5.04
C GLN A 62 15.49 6.97 3.83
N GLY A 63 15.86 5.69 3.80
CA GLY A 63 15.46 4.74 2.78
C GLY A 63 13.95 4.52 2.74
N GLN A 64 13.29 4.42 3.89
CA GLN A 64 11.83 4.34 3.97
C GLN A 64 11.15 5.59 3.42
N CYS A 65 11.66 6.79 3.76
CA CYS A 65 11.15 8.04 3.21
C CYS A 65 11.33 8.11 1.69
N ALA A 66 12.51 7.73 1.18
CA ALA A 66 12.80 7.71 -0.25
C ALA A 66 11.93 6.67 -0.98
N MET A 67 11.75 5.48 -0.40
CA MET A 67 10.93 4.42 -0.96
C MET A 67 9.46 4.84 -1.05
N ARG A 68 8.91 5.39 0.04
CA ARG A 68 7.54 5.93 0.04
C ARG A 68 7.35 7.01 -1.02
N ARG A 69 8.32 7.92 -1.15
CA ARG A 69 8.28 8.97 -2.18
C ARG A 69 8.28 8.37 -3.58
N LEU A 70 9.25 7.50 -3.88
CA LEU A 70 9.38 6.82 -5.17
C LEU A 70 8.09 6.09 -5.55
N ILE A 71 7.52 5.32 -4.62
CA ILE A 71 6.27 4.58 -4.83
C ILE A 71 5.10 5.51 -5.17
N ASN A 72 4.96 6.64 -4.45
CA ASN A 72 3.82 7.55 -4.67
C ASN A 72 4.00 8.46 -5.89
N GLU A 73 5.23 8.72 -6.33
CA GLU A 73 5.53 9.48 -7.54
C GLU A 73 5.53 8.61 -8.82
N THR A 74 5.65 7.29 -8.69
CA THR A 74 5.65 6.37 -9.83
C THR A 74 4.22 6.13 -10.33
N PRO A 75 3.93 6.37 -11.63
CA PRO A 75 2.65 6.01 -12.21
C PRO A 75 2.37 4.51 -12.11
N ILE A 76 1.12 4.15 -11.86
CA ILE A 76 0.69 2.74 -11.82
C ILE A 76 0.49 2.26 -13.25
N ASP A 77 1.19 1.18 -13.61
CA ASP A 77 1.02 0.51 -14.90
C ASP A 77 -0.38 -0.12 -14.96
N PRO A 78 -1.16 0.08 -16.04
CA PRO A 78 -2.48 -0.55 -16.19
C PRO A 78 -2.47 -2.07 -16.02
N GLY A 79 -1.39 -2.77 -16.40
CA GLY A 79 -1.24 -4.21 -16.22
C GLY A 79 -1.06 -4.63 -14.76
N ASN A 80 -0.65 -3.71 -13.89
CA ASN A 80 -0.55 -3.92 -12.44
C ASN A 80 -1.82 -3.52 -11.69
N ASP A 81 -2.82 -2.97 -12.37
CA ASP A 81 -4.08 -2.49 -11.77
C ASP A 81 -5.31 -2.93 -12.58
N PRO A 82 -5.52 -4.26 -12.77
CA PRO A 82 -6.62 -4.77 -13.60
C PRO A 82 -8.00 -4.43 -13.04
N HIS A 83 -8.10 -4.15 -11.75
CA HIS A 83 -9.35 -3.84 -11.05
C HIS A 83 -9.53 -2.33 -10.76
N GLY A 84 -8.53 -1.49 -11.05
CA GLY A 84 -8.58 -0.05 -10.77
C GLY A 84 -8.52 0.31 -9.28
N GLU A 85 -8.20 -0.65 -8.41
CA GLU A 85 -8.13 -0.50 -6.96
C GLU A 85 -6.78 0.05 -6.50
N ARG A 86 -5.78 0.12 -7.39
CA ARG A 86 -4.45 0.67 -7.10
C ARG A 86 -3.78 0.00 -5.91
N ASP A 87 -3.99 -1.31 -5.76
CA ASP A 87 -3.54 -2.15 -4.65
C ASP A 87 -2.17 -2.80 -4.90
N PHE A 88 -1.63 -2.72 -6.12
CA PHE A 88 -0.32 -3.27 -6.46
C PHE A 88 0.48 -2.36 -7.39
N GLY A 89 1.81 -2.42 -7.28
CA GLY A 89 2.68 -1.80 -8.25
C GLY A 89 4.15 -2.15 -8.10
N VAL A 90 4.92 -1.69 -9.08
CA VAL A 90 6.33 -2.02 -9.25
C VAL A 90 7.13 -0.74 -9.41
N VAL A 91 8.24 -0.64 -8.66
CA VAL A 91 9.25 0.42 -8.84
C VAL A 91 10.63 -0.21 -8.99
N THR A 92 11.58 0.54 -9.52
CA THR A 92 12.98 0.12 -9.59
C THR A 92 13.83 0.97 -8.65
N TYR A 93 14.62 0.32 -7.80
CA TYR A 93 15.53 0.96 -6.85
C TYR A 93 16.84 0.18 -6.80
N LEU A 94 17.97 0.85 -7.03
CA LEU A 94 19.31 0.20 -7.08
C LEU A 94 19.35 -1.02 -8.01
N ASP A 95 18.78 -0.88 -9.21
CA ASP A 95 18.65 -1.95 -10.23
C ASP A 95 17.90 -3.20 -9.73
N ARG A 96 17.12 -3.08 -8.65
CA ARG A 96 16.21 -4.12 -8.14
C ARG A 96 14.77 -3.71 -8.37
N LYS A 97 13.95 -4.67 -8.78
CA LYS A 97 12.49 -4.52 -8.76
C LYS A 97 12.00 -4.61 -7.32
N ILE A 98 11.22 -3.62 -6.92
CA ILE A 98 10.54 -3.54 -5.63
C ILE A 98 9.05 -3.61 -5.92
N PHE A 99 8.36 -4.53 -5.26
CA PHE A 99 6.91 -4.60 -5.28
C PHE A 99 6.34 -3.90 -4.06
N TRP A 100 5.20 -3.27 -4.23
CA TRP A 100 4.36 -2.88 -3.12
C TRP A 100 2.95 -3.43 -3.34
N LYS A 101 2.30 -3.84 -2.25
CA LYS A 101 0.94 -4.35 -2.23
C LYS A 101 0.16 -3.75 -1.06
N VAL A 102 -1.13 -3.50 -1.26
CA VAL A 102 -2.07 -3.09 -0.22
C VAL A 102 -3.04 -4.23 0.05
N ASP A 103 -2.92 -4.86 1.21
CA ASP A 103 -3.87 -5.87 1.68
C ASP A 103 -4.88 -5.21 2.63
N VAL A 104 -6.17 -5.52 2.46
CA VAL A 104 -7.27 -4.89 3.20
C VAL A 104 -7.92 -5.91 4.13
N TYR A 105 -7.88 -5.64 5.43
CA TYR A 105 -8.41 -6.50 6.50
C TYR A 105 -9.59 -5.85 7.22
N GLU A 106 -10.40 -6.65 7.89
CA GLU A 106 -11.36 -6.14 8.88
C GLU A 106 -10.62 -5.38 9.99
N ASN A 107 -11.18 -4.25 10.41
CA ASN A 107 -10.65 -3.39 11.47
C ASN A 107 -11.14 -3.84 12.85
N ASP A 108 -10.96 -5.12 13.17
CA ASP A 108 -11.34 -5.76 14.42
C ASP A 108 -10.16 -5.92 15.40
N GLY A 109 -8.96 -5.53 14.98
CA GLY A 109 -7.70 -5.67 15.71
C GLY A 109 -7.07 -7.06 15.65
N THR A 110 -7.71 -8.04 15.02
CA THR A 110 -7.18 -9.40 14.82
C THR A 110 -6.47 -9.57 13.49
N TYR A 111 -6.92 -8.84 12.45
CA TYR A 111 -6.40 -8.93 11.08
C TYR A 111 -6.48 -10.35 10.49
N SER A 112 -7.44 -11.16 10.94
CA SER A 112 -7.56 -12.57 10.54
C SER A 112 -8.23 -12.78 9.18
N TRP A 113 -8.98 -11.77 8.70
CA TRP A 113 -9.83 -11.88 7.51
C TRP A 113 -9.78 -10.61 6.68
N GLY A 114 -9.99 -10.75 5.37
CA GLY A 114 -10.16 -9.62 4.46
C GLY A 114 -11.43 -8.84 4.77
N SER A 115 -11.43 -7.53 4.53
CA SER A 115 -12.64 -6.73 4.80
C SER A 115 -13.74 -6.99 3.78
N GLU A 116 -14.99 -7.12 4.26
CA GLU A 116 -16.18 -7.16 3.39
C GLU A 116 -16.56 -5.77 2.88
N THR A 117 -16.05 -4.71 3.51
CA THR A 117 -16.34 -3.31 3.21
C THR A 117 -15.05 -2.52 2.96
N PRO A 118 -14.22 -2.90 1.97
CA PRO A 118 -12.94 -2.26 1.72
C PRO A 118 -13.07 -0.77 1.37
N TRP A 119 -14.22 -0.32 0.86
CA TRP A 119 -14.51 1.10 0.60
C TRP A 119 -14.86 1.92 1.86
N ASP A 120 -15.00 1.31 3.05
CA ASP A 120 -15.25 2.02 4.31
C ASP A 120 -14.00 2.02 5.20
N ALA A 121 -13.40 3.19 5.37
CA ALA A 121 -12.19 3.36 6.18
C ALA A 121 -12.39 3.10 7.69
N LYS A 122 -13.63 3.07 8.18
CA LYS A 122 -13.92 2.81 9.61
C LYS A 122 -13.83 1.33 9.93
N THR A 123 -14.29 0.49 9.02
CA THR A 123 -14.38 -0.98 9.17
C THR A 123 -13.22 -1.71 8.49
N SER A 124 -12.44 -1.04 7.65
CA SER A 124 -11.27 -1.64 6.99
C SER A 124 -9.94 -1.09 7.52
N PHE A 125 -8.94 -1.96 7.55
CA PHE A 125 -7.55 -1.65 7.87
C PHE A 125 -6.63 -2.07 6.73
N ARG A 126 -5.66 -1.22 6.36
CA ARG A 126 -4.75 -1.46 5.24
C ARG A 126 -3.34 -1.77 5.67
N VAL A 127 -2.80 -2.88 5.18
CA VAL A 127 -1.36 -3.19 5.30
C VAL A 127 -0.69 -2.92 3.96
N VAL A 128 0.22 -1.95 3.95
CA VAL A 128 1.05 -1.64 2.78
C VAL A 128 2.35 -2.43 2.92
N THR A 129 2.47 -3.53 2.22
CA THR A 129 3.68 -4.36 2.19
C THR A 129 4.60 -3.87 1.08
N ILE A 130 5.84 -3.53 1.41
CA ILE A 130 6.88 -3.18 0.44
C ILE A 130 7.98 -4.24 0.50
N MET A 131 8.33 -4.81 -0.64
CA MET A 131 9.17 -6.01 -0.71
C MET A 131 10.06 -6.03 -1.94
N LEU A 132 11.17 -6.77 -1.91
CA LEU A 132 11.88 -7.09 -3.14
C LEU A 132 10.96 -7.96 -4.01
N ALA A 133 11.05 -7.85 -5.33
CA ALA A 133 10.32 -8.72 -6.23
C ALA A 133 10.67 -10.21 -6.05
N THR A 134 11.83 -10.52 -5.47
CA THR A 134 12.26 -11.89 -5.13
C THR A 134 11.63 -12.44 -3.85
N ASP A 135 10.94 -11.60 -3.07
CA ASP A 135 10.23 -12.01 -1.85
C ASP A 135 8.76 -12.37 -2.13
N TYR A 136 8.28 -12.19 -3.37
CA TYR A 136 6.92 -12.42 -3.84
C TYR A 136 6.87 -13.65 -4.75
#